data_AF-A0A7G9XMC0-F1
#
_entry.id   AF-A0A7G9XMC0-F1
#
_cell.length_a   1.000
_cell.length_b   1.000
_cell.length_c   1.000
_cell.angle_alpha   90.00
_cell.angle_beta   90.00
_cell.angle_gamma   90.00
#
_symmetry.space_group_name_H-M   'P 1'
#
loop_
_entity.id
_entity.type
_entity.pdbx_description
1 polymer ?
#
loop_
_entity_poly.entity_id
_entity_poly.type
_entity_poly.pdbx_seq_one_letter_code
_entity_poly.pdbx_strand_id
1 'polypeptide(L)'
;MAAGIVPPYLLQRIAGADAERFPTATAAARRTLRMDEPRRSARLTLTVEGDTLVAELSAAPDREISDAGGRETLPGRVVRREGGAPTGDEAADEAYDGLGATFDLFSEVYGRDSIDGAGMPLRATVHFGRLYDNAFWDGERMVFGDGDGEVFGRFTRSLSVIGHELAHGVTQFASGLVYRGQSGALNESVSDVFGVLVEQYARKQTATEASWLVGEGLFTDEVEGSALRSMRHPGTAYDDDVLGKDPQPAHMDDYIDTHEDDGGVHLNSGIPNRAFVLAAEAIGGYAWERAGQIWYDTLTGGLAPDVDFAAFAAATARAAAARYGETSAEADAVRAGWERVGVTTDGARA
;
A
#
# COMPACT_ATOMS: atom_id res chain seq x y z
N MET A 1 10.08 -8.54 13.02
CA MET A 1 10.92 -8.71 14.24
C MET A 1 12.35 -8.35 13.90
N ALA A 2 12.93 -7.36 14.58
CA ALA A 2 14.36 -7.06 14.42
C ALA A 2 15.19 -8.26 14.90
N ALA A 3 16.09 -8.76 14.04
CA ALA A 3 16.95 -9.89 14.36
C ALA A 3 18.09 -9.45 15.29
N GLY A 4 17.81 -9.32 16.58
CA GLY A 4 18.82 -9.07 17.61
C GLY A 4 19.60 -10.33 17.95
N ILE A 5 20.93 -10.21 18.12
CA ILE A 5 21.79 -11.33 18.55
C ILE A 5 21.43 -11.84 19.96
N VAL A 6 20.82 -10.99 20.79
CA VAL A 6 20.34 -11.36 22.12
C VAL A 6 18.88 -11.79 22.00
N PRO A 7 18.55 -13.07 22.18
CA PRO A 7 17.18 -13.54 22.04
C PRO A 7 16.27 -12.98 23.16
N PRO A 8 14.99 -12.68 22.85
CA PRO A 8 14.06 -12.05 23.79
C PRO A 8 13.91 -12.79 25.13
N TYR A 9 13.98 -14.13 25.14
CA TYR A 9 13.85 -14.91 26.37
C TYR A 9 14.99 -14.66 27.38
N LEU A 10 16.21 -14.32 26.90
CA LEU A 10 17.32 -13.95 27.78
C LEU A 10 17.08 -12.58 28.39
N LEU A 11 16.63 -11.61 27.59
CA LEU A 11 16.27 -10.29 28.07
C LEU A 11 15.12 -10.35 29.09
N GLN A 12 14.10 -11.19 28.85
CA GLN A 12 13.00 -11.40 29.81
C GLN A 12 13.50 -11.96 31.14
N ARG A 13 14.44 -12.90 31.10
CA ARG A 13 15.06 -13.47 32.31
C ARG A 13 15.87 -12.42 33.08
N ILE A 14 16.60 -11.56 32.38
CA ILE A 14 17.36 -10.46 33.00
C ILE A 14 16.40 -9.40 33.55
N ALA A 15 15.32 -9.07 32.84
CA ALA A 15 14.31 -8.11 33.26
C ALA A 15 13.53 -8.54 34.52
N GLY A 16 13.38 -9.86 34.72
CA GLY A 16 12.76 -10.48 35.89
C GLY A 16 13.73 -10.86 37.01
N ALA A 17 15.03 -10.59 36.86
CA ALA A 17 16.03 -10.83 37.91
C ALA A 17 15.88 -9.85 39.08
N ASP A 18 16.48 -10.18 40.22
CA ASP A 18 16.52 -9.34 41.40
C ASP A 18 17.15 -7.97 41.10
N ALA A 19 16.32 -6.92 41.19
CA ALA A 19 16.69 -5.55 40.86
C ALA A 19 17.58 -4.89 41.92
N GLU A 20 17.63 -5.41 43.15
CA GLU A 20 18.59 -4.95 44.16
C GLU A 20 20.01 -5.40 43.82
N ARG A 21 20.14 -6.62 43.28
CA ARG A 21 21.42 -7.20 42.88
C ARG A 21 21.91 -6.70 41.52
N PHE A 22 21.00 -6.49 40.56
CA PHE A 22 21.33 -6.07 39.19
C PHE A 22 20.45 -4.92 38.66
N PRO A 23 20.50 -3.72 39.28
CA PRO A 23 19.60 -2.61 38.93
C PRO A 23 19.79 -2.11 37.49
N THR A 24 21.05 -2.00 37.03
CA THR A 24 21.34 -1.53 35.66
C THR A 24 20.96 -2.55 34.60
N ALA A 25 21.24 -3.84 34.83
CA ALA A 25 20.96 -4.89 33.84
C ALA A 25 19.46 -5.14 33.68
N THR A 26 18.71 -5.14 34.78
CA THR A 26 17.23 -5.26 34.76
C THR A 26 16.58 -4.07 34.05
N ALA A 27 17.04 -2.84 34.33
CA ALA A 27 16.53 -1.63 33.66
C ALA A 27 16.87 -1.61 32.16
N ALA A 28 18.11 -1.97 31.78
CA ALA A 28 18.53 -2.07 30.40
C ALA A 28 17.74 -3.14 29.64
N ALA A 29 17.58 -4.34 30.20
CA ALA A 29 16.81 -5.41 29.57
C ALA A 29 15.33 -5.05 29.39
N ARG A 30 14.70 -4.39 30.39
CA ARG A 30 13.33 -3.86 30.26
C ARG A 30 13.21 -2.75 29.23
N ARG A 31 14.26 -1.97 29.02
CA ARG A 31 14.31 -0.93 27.99
C ARG A 31 14.47 -1.56 26.61
N THR A 32 15.37 -2.52 26.45
CA THR A 32 15.58 -3.26 25.20
C THR A 32 14.34 -4.03 24.80
N LEU A 33 13.70 -4.76 25.73
CA LEU A 33 12.42 -5.42 25.46
C LEU A 33 11.33 -4.43 25.02
N ARG A 34 11.25 -3.25 25.63
CA ARG A 34 10.30 -2.20 25.21
C ARG A 34 10.65 -1.53 23.87
N MET A 35 11.92 -1.58 23.47
CA MET A 35 12.38 -1.08 22.18
C MET A 35 12.15 -2.09 21.06
N ASP A 36 12.25 -3.38 21.40
CA ASP A 36 12.08 -4.51 20.49
C ASP A 36 10.62 -5.00 20.43
N GLU A 37 9.78 -4.60 21.41
CA GLU A 37 8.34 -4.85 21.41
C GLU A 37 7.69 -4.08 20.25
N PRO A 38 6.81 -4.74 19.48
CA PRO A 38 5.94 -4.07 18.51
C PRO A 38 5.23 -2.89 19.19
N ARG A 39 5.46 -1.66 18.70
CA ARG A 39 4.79 -0.49 19.25
C ARG A 39 3.34 -0.53 18.81
N ARG A 40 2.47 -1.03 19.68
CA ARG A 40 1.01 -0.93 19.46
C ARG A 40 0.54 0.43 19.97
N SER A 41 0.47 1.39 19.06
CA SER A 41 -0.27 2.62 19.29
C SER A 41 -1.77 2.30 19.29
N ALA A 42 -2.50 2.81 20.29
CA ALA A 42 -3.93 2.59 20.41
C ALA A 42 -4.66 3.92 20.58
N ARG A 43 -5.78 4.06 19.89
CA ARG A 43 -6.71 5.18 20.02
C ARG A 43 -7.76 4.80 21.05
N LEU A 44 -7.92 5.62 22.08
CA LEU A 44 -8.99 5.49 23.07
C LEU A 44 -10.17 6.37 22.65
N THR A 45 -11.28 5.75 22.29
CA THR A 45 -12.56 6.44 22.07
C THR A 45 -13.41 6.27 23.32
N LEU A 46 -13.91 7.38 23.86
CA LEU A 46 -14.85 7.37 24.98
C LEU A 46 -16.23 7.81 24.49
N THR A 47 -17.22 6.94 24.62
CA THR A 47 -18.63 7.23 24.30
C THR A 47 -19.50 7.08 25.54
N VAL A 48 -20.66 7.73 25.55
CA VAL A 48 -21.65 7.59 26.61
C VAL A 48 -22.89 6.92 26.02
N GLU A 49 -23.18 5.71 26.47
CA GLU A 49 -24.37 4.95 26.08
C GLU A 49 -25.33 4.89 27.29
N GLY A 50 -26.36 5.75 27.26
CA GLY A 50 -27.24 5.96 28.41
C GLY A 50 -26.46 6.57 29.58
N ASP A 51 -26.40 5.86 30.71
CA ASP A 51 -25.64 6.26 31.90
C ASP A 51 -24.25 5.57 31.98
N THR A 52 -23.83 4.86 30.93
CA THR A 52 -22.58 4.08 30.91
C THR A 52 -21.53 4.76 30.06
N LEU A 53 -20.34 4.98 30.62
CA LEU A 53 -19.16 5.37 29.85
C LEU A 53 -18.53 4.11 29.23
N VAL A 54 -18.50 4.05 27.90
CA VAL A 54 -17.87 2.98 27.13
C VAL A 54 -16.50 3.48 26.65
N ALA A 55 -15.48 2.65 26.88
CA ALA A 55 -14.11 2.93 26.48
C ALA A 55 -13.66 1.89 25.46
N GLU A 56 -13.43 2.31 24.22
CA GLU A 56 -12.98 1.44 23.14
C GLU A 56 -11.53 1.77 22.77
N LEU A 57 -10.72 0.72 22.69
CA LEU A 57 -9.34 0.80 22.20
C LEU A 57 -9.30 0.25 20.77
N SER A 58 -8.96 1.09 19.79
CA SER A 58 -8.66 0.67 18.42
C SER A 58 -7.18 0.83 18.12
N ALA A 59 -6.69 0.17 17.07
CA ALA A 59 -5.36 0.44 16.56
C ALA A 59 -5.24 1.93 16.18
N ALA A 60 -4.05 2.51 16.34
CA ALA A 60 -3.74 3.87 15.94
C ALA A 60 -2.40 3.90 15.21
N PRO A 61 -2.22 4.79 14.22
CA PRO A 61 -0.94 4.95 13.57
C PRO A 61 0.08 5.62 14.52
N ASP A 62 1.37 5.44 14.21
CA ASP A 62 2.48 6.25 14.76
C ASP A 62 3.16 6.96 13.59
N ARG A 63 2.71 8.17 13.25
CA ARG A 63 3.21 8.95 12.12
C ARG A 63 4.34 9.91 12.49
N GLU A 64 5.31 10.04 11.58
CA GLU A 64 6.36 11.06 11.64
C GLU A 64 6.65 11.62 10.24
N ILE A 65 6.46 12.93 10.07
CA ILE A 65 6.74 13.65 8.83
C ILE A 65 7.96 14.54 9.01
N SER A 66 8.89 14.44 8.09
CA SER A 66 10.11 15.25 8.02
C SER A 66 10.18 16.08 6.74
N ASP A 67 10.91 17.18 6.80
CA ASP A 67 11.16 18.11 5.70
C ASP A 67 12.66 18.10 5.37
N ALA A 68 13.02 17.71 4.15
CA ALA A 68 14.41 17.68 3.69
C ALA A 68 14.95 19.09 3.32
N GLY A 69 14.06 20.05 3.07
CA GLY A 69 14.38 21.43 2.73
C GLY A 69 15.05 21.57 1.37
N GLY A 70 14.59 20.80 0.38
CA GLY A 70 15.12 20.79 -0.99
C GLY A 70 16.48 20.10 -1.12
N ARG A 71 16.83 19.21 -0.18
CA ARG A 71 18.09 18.45 -0.16
C ARG A 71 17.82 16.97 -0.35
N GLU A 72 18.81 16.26 -0.87
CA GLU A 72 18.75 14.79 -1.00
C GLU A 72 19.37 14.12 0.24
N THR A 73 18.89 14.51 1.44
CA THR A 73 19.40 13.96 2.71
C THR A 73 18.25 13.63 3.64
N LEU A 74 18.11 12.34 3.95
CA LEU A 74 17.03 11.80 4.78
C LEU A 74 17.47 11.68 6.26
N PRO A 75 16.55 11.78 7.24
CA PRO A 75 15.13 12.17 7.10
C PRO A 75 14.91 13.67 6.87
N GLY A 76 15.92 14.52 7.08
CA GLY A 76 15.69 15.96 7.22
C GLY A 76 15.21 16.34 8.62
N ARG A 77 14.44 17.43 8.73
CA ARG A 77 13.93 17.96 10.01
C ARG A 77 12.51 17.47 10.24
N VAL A 78 12.23 16.82 11.38
CA VAL A 78 10.86 16.45 11.76
C VAL A 78 9.99 17.69 11.90
N VAL A 79 8.85 17.73 11.18
CA VAL A 79 7.90 18.84 11.17
C VAL A 79 6.54 18.47 11.78
N ARG A 80 6.14 17.19 11.72
CA ARG A 80 4.88 16.72 12.32
C ARG A 80 5.05 15.31 12.89
N ARG A 81 4.44 15.05 14.03
CA ARG A 81 4.37 13.73 14.69
C ARG A 81 2.92 13.37 14.95
N GLU A 82 2.65 12.12 15.26
CA GLU A 82 1.31 11.66 15.65
C GLU A 82 0.66 12.57 16.69
N GLY A 83 -0.59 12.97 16.44
CA GLY A 83 -1.34 13.91 17.27
C GLY A 83 -0.94 15.39 17.13
N GLY A 84 0.07 15.71 16.30
CA GLY A 84 0.49 17.08 16.00
C GLY A 84 -0.52 17.84 15.14
N ALA A 85 -0.70 19.12 15.44
CA ALA A 85 -1.51 20.03 14.63
C ALA A 85 -0.95 20.16 13.19
N PRO A 86 -1.80 20.53 12.21
CA PRO A 86 -1.35 20.84 10.86
C PRO A 86 -0.20 21.85 10.85
N THR A 87 0.74 21.65 9.95
CA THR A 87 1.96 22.45 9.87
C THR A 87 1.76 23.75 9.10
N GLY A 88 0.75 23.80 8.22
CA GLY A 88 0.54 24.89 7.26
C GLY A 88 1.34 24.71 5.97
N ASP A 89 2.09 23.61 5.86
CA ASP A 89 2.74 23.16 4.63
C ASP A 89 1.88 22.08 3.98
N GLU A 90 1.42 22.33 2.74
CA GLU A 90 0.52 21.42 2.03
C GLU A 90 1.12 20.03 1.86
N ALA A 91 2.40 19.92 1.50
CA ALA A 91 3.02 18.61 1.24
C ALA A 91 3.14 17.81 2.53
N ALA A 92 3.56 18.45 3.62
CA ALA A 92 3.68 17.79 4.92
C ALA A 92 2.32 17.35 5.49
N ASP A 93 1.28 18.17 5.31
CA ASP A 93 -0.06 17.89 5.80
C ASP A 93 -0.76 16.82 4.96
N GLU A 94 -0.63 16.86 3.63
CA GLU A 94 -1.09 15.80 2.72
C GLU A 94 -0.41 14.46 3.00
N ALA A 95 0.91 14.43 3.20
CA ALA A 95 1.64 13.23 3.56
C ALA A 95 1.17 12.65 4.90
N TYR A 96 0.94 13.50 5.91
CA TYR A 96 0.43 13.09 7.21
C TYR A 96 -0.96 12.43 7.10
N ASP A 97 -1.85 13.06 6.34
CA ASP A 97 -3.22 12.60 6.16
C ASP A 97 -3.28 11.33 5.29
N GLY A 98 -2.48 11.25 4.23
CA GLY A 98 -2.41 10.07 3.35
C GLY A 98 -1.81 8.82 4.03
N LEU A 99 -0.78 8.98 4.86
CA LEU A 99 -0.29 7.89 5.73
C LEU A 99 -1.40 7.42 6.69
N GLY A 100 -2.19 8.35 7.22
CA GLY A 100 -3.33 8.04 8.09
C GLY A 100 -4.42 7.26 7.37
N ALA A 101 -4.86 7.73 6.21
CA ALA A 101 -5.89 7.06 5.40
C ALA A 101 -5.46 5.65 4.98
N THR A 102 -4.17 5.46 4.67
CA THR A 102 -3.63 4.13 4.36
C THR A 102 -3.70 3.21 5.57
N PHE A 103 -3.28 3.69 6.74
CA PHE A 103 -3.40 2.94 7.99
C PHE A 103 -4.86 2.58 8.30
N ASP A 104 -5.79 3.51 8.11
CA ASP A 104 -7.21 3.31 8.40
C ASP A 104 -7.80 2.20 7.52
N LEU A 105 -7.52 2.18 6.21
CA LEU A 105 -7.94 1.06 5.35
C LEU A 105 -7.40 -0.27 5.88
N PHE A 106 -6.08 -0.39 6.08
CA PHE A 106 -5.46 -1.66 6.44
C PHE A 106 -5.88 -2.15 7.83
N SER A 107 -5.98 -1.25 8.80
CA SER A 107 -6.37 -1.61 10.16
C SER A 107 -7.86 -1.88 10.32
N GLU A 108 -8.73 -1.05 9.76
CA GLU A 108 -10.18 -1.14 9.96
C GLU A 108 -10.83 -2.19 9.06
N VAL A 109 -10.35 -2.34 7.81
CA VAL A 109 -10.93 -3.29 6.84
C VAL A 109 -10.22 -4.65 6.89
N TYR A 110 -8.89 -4.66 6.99
CA TYR A 110 -8.09 -5.89 6.89
C TYR A 110 -7.52 -6.37 8.23
N GLY A 111 -7.76 -5.63 9.33
CA GLY A 111 -7.26 -5.99 10.66
C GLY A 111 -5.73 -5.98 10.75
N ARG A 112 -5.03 -5.29 9.83
CA ARG A 112 -3.58 -5.24 9.77
C ARG A 112 -3.04 -4.06 10.57
N ASP A 113 -2.18 -4.34 11.55
CA ASP A 113 -1.51 -3.33 12.36
C ASP A 113 -0.32 -2.72 11.62
N SER A 114 -0.54 -1.64 10.87
CA SER A 114 0.46 -0.98 10.01
C SER A 114 0.99 -1.85 8.84
N ILE A 115 1.95 -1.32 8.08
CA ILE A 115 2.47 -1.97 6.86
C ILE A 115 3.16 -3.31 7.12
N ASP A 116 3.75 -3.51 8.30
CA ASP A 116 4.42 -4.77 8.68
C ASP A 116 3.51 -5.76 9.43
N GLY A 117 2.27 -5.35 9.76
CA GLY A 117 1.34 -6.12 10.58
C GLY A 117 1.74 -6.19 12.07
N ALA A 118 2.70 -5.35 12.50
CA ALA A 118 3.22 -5.30 13.85
C ALA A 118 3.45 -3.86 14.37
N GLY A 119 2.67 -2.89 13.87
CA GLY A 119 2.67 -1.52 14.40
C GLY A 119 3.90 -0.71 14.00
N MET A 120 4.51 -1.00 12.85
CA MET A 120 5.60 -0.18 12.31
C MET A 120 5.20 1.30 12.22
N PRO A 121 6.02 2.25 12.70
CA PRO A 121 5.78 3.67 12.51
C PRO A 121 5.74 4.03 11.03
N LEU A 122 4.78 4.87 10.63
CA LEU A 122 4.65 5.37 9.28
C LEU A 122 5.42 6.68 9.14
N ARG A 123 6.51 6.64 8.38
CA ARG A 123 7.43 7.77 8.23
C ARG A 123 7.37 8.32 6.83
N ALA A 124 7.44 9.64 6.70
CA ALA A 124 7.58 10.31 5.41
C ALA A 124 8.59 11.46 5.46
N THR A 125 9.23 11.73 4.32
CA THR A 125 10.04 12.92 4.08
C THR A 125 9.50 13.66 2.85
N VAL A 126 9.17 14.94 3.01
CA VAL A 126 8.74 15.85 1.93
C VAL A 126 9.86 16.80 1.52
N HIS A 127 9.67 17.50 0.40
CA HIS A 127 10.64 18.43 -0.20
C HIS A 127 12.01 17.80 -0.45
N PHE A 128 12.00 16.54 -0.91
CA PHE A 128 13.22 15.83 -1.26
C PHE A 128 13.75 16.32 -2.62
N GLY A 129 15.03 16.73 -2.64
CA GLY A 129 15.65 17.24 -3.86
C GLY A 129 15.04 18.55 -4.37
N ARG A 130 15.38 18.96 -5.59
CA ARG A 130 14.79 20.13 -6.27
C ARG A 130 14.27 19.68 -7.62
N LEU A 131 13.02 20.02 -7.94
CA LEU A 131 12.36 19.55 -9.17
C LEU A 131 12.48 18.02 -9.28
N TYR A 132 12.15 17.34 -8.18
CA TYR A 132 12.27 15.89 -8.11
C TYR A 132 10.93 15.27 -8.51
N ASP A 133 10.90 14.66 -9.69
CA ASP A 133 9.70 14.11 -10.31
C ASP A 133 9.43 12.66 -9.89
N ASN A 134 9.50 12.38 -8.58
CA ASN A 134 9.15 11.06 -8.08
C ASN A 134 8.74 11.02 -6.61
N ALA A 135 8.13 9.91 -6.23
CA ALA A 135 7.99 9.44 -4.85
C ALA A 135 8.46 7.98 -4.76
N PHE A 136 8.90 7.54 -3.58
CA PHE A 136 9.27 6.15 -3.37
C PHE A 136 9.24 5.73 -1.90
N TRP A 137 9.07 4.42 -1.69
CA TRP A 137 9.36 3.72 -0.44
C TRP A 137 10.83 3.23 -0.40
N ASP A 138 11.61 3.61 0.62
CA ASP A 138 13.02 3.23 0.73
C ASP A 138 13.29 1.97 1.58
N GLY A 139 12.24 1.31 2.08
CA GLY A 139 12.33 0.20 3.04
C GLY A 139 12.08 0.62 4.49
N GLU A 140 12.12 1.91 4.81
CA GLU A 140 11.87 2.47 6.14
C GLU A 140 10.85 3.62 6.13
N ARG A 141 10.80 4.43 5.07
CA ARG A 141 9.94 5.61 4.95
C ARG A 141 9.54 5.90 3.51
N MET A 142 8.51 6.72 3.41
CA MET A 142 8.12 7.41 2.20
C MET A 142 9.01 8.63 1.95
N VAL A 143 9.34 8.88 0.69
CA VAL A 143 10.06 10.08 0.24
C VAL A 143 9.29 10.70 -0.91
N PHE A 144 9.03 12.01 -0.85
CA PHE A 144 8.23 12.75 -1.82
C PHE A 144 9.02 13.93 -2.38
N GLY A 145 9.05 14.02 -3.71
CA GLY A 145 9.42 15.23 -4.44
C GLY A 145 8.25 16.18 -4.64
N ASP A 146 8.60 17.44 -4.94
CA ASP A 146 7.64 18.51 -5.19
C ASP A 146 7.20 18.60 -6.66
N GLY A 147 7.79 17.78 -7.54
CA GLY A 147 7.63 17.89 -8.99
C GLY A 147 8.39 19.09 -9.60
N ASP A 148 8.45 19.12 -10.92
CA ASP A 148 9.06 20.19 -11.71
C ASP A 148 8.16 21.44 -11.87
N GLY A 149 6.86 21.31 -11.64
CA GLY A 149 5.86 22.36 -11.83
C GLY A 149 5.47 22.62 -13.29
N GLU A 150 6.01 21.86 -14.24
CA GLU A 150 5.67 21.91 -15.67
C GLU A 150 4.91 20.64 -16.09
N VAL A 151 5.44 19.46 -15.78
CA VAL A 151 4.81 18.16 -16.03
C VAL A 151 4.16 17.63 -14.76
N PHE A 152 4.89 17.64 -13.66
CA PHE A 152 4.46 17.07 -12.38
C PHE A 152 4.28 18.15 -11.32
N GLY A 153 3.15 18.09 -10.61
CA GLY A 153 2.97 18.74 -9.32
C GLY A 153 3.56 17.91 -8.19
N ARG A 154 3.29 18.35 -6.95
CA ARG A 154 3.72 17.64 -5.73
C ARG A 154 3.15 16.22 -5.67
N PHE A 155 4.01 15.25 -5.36
CA PHE A 155 3.62 13.83 -5.34
C PHE A 155 2.73 13.48 -4.14
N THR A 156 2.67 14.33 -3.11
CA THR A 156 1.76 14.18 -1.96
C THR A 156 0.30 14.48 -2.30
N ARG A 157 0.02 15.13 -3.43
CA ARG A 157 -1.34 15.54 -3.82
C ARG A 157 -2.24 14.34 -4.14
N SER A 158 -1.66 13.23 -4.58
CA SER A 158 -2.39 12.04 -4.98
C SER A 158 -2.40 11.00 -3.86
N LEU A 159 -3.58 10.79 -3.26
CA LEU A 159 -3.76 9.80 -2.20
C LEU A 159 -3.50 8.37 -2.69
N SER A 160 -3.88 8.05 -3.93
CA SER A 160 -3.59 6.74 -4.52
C SER A 160 -2.09 6.48 -4.67
N VAL A 161 -1.27 7.51 -4.92
CA VAL A 161 0.20 7.38 -4.95
C VAL A 161 0.76 7.12 -3.56
N ILE A 162 0.32 7.87 -2.54
CA ILE A 162 0.74 7.61 -1.15
C ILE A 162 0.37 6.17 -0.73
N GLY A 163 -0.84 5.74 -1.04
CA GLY A 163 -1.30 4.39 -0.75
C GLY A 163 -0.55 3.30 -1.53
N HIS A 164 -0.23 3.54 -2.80
CA HIS A 164 0.57 2.65 -3.66
C HIS A 164 1.93 2.38 -3.05
N GLU A 165 2.66 3.43 -2.68
CA GLU A 165 4.02 3.28 -2.16
C GLU A 165 4.05 2.55 -0.80
N LEU A 166 3.09 2.83 0.08
CA LEU A 166 2.95 2.09 1.34
C LEU A 166 2.53 0.63 1.12
N ALA A 167 1.77 0.34 0.06
CA ALA A 167 1.37 -1.01 -0.30
C ALA A 167 2.55 -1.86 -0.79
N HIS A 168 3.63 -1.27 -1.34
CA HIS A 168 4.90 -2.00 -1.53
C HIS A 168 5.45 -2.52 -0.20
N GLY A 169 5.39 -1.71 0.86
CA GLY A 169 5.75 -2.13 2.22
C GLY A 169 4.90 -3.31 2.71
N VAL A 170 3.58 -3.29 2.46
CA VAL A 170 2.69 -4.42 2.77
C VAL A 170 3.11 -5.67 2.01
N THR A 171 3.38 -5.58 0.71
CA THR A 171 3.87 -6.69 -0.11
C THR A 171 5.20 -7.23 0.43
N GLN A 172 6.14 -6.36 0.80
CA GLN A 172 7.43 -6.73 1.38
C GLN A 172 7.29 -7.57 2.67
N PHE A 173 6.34 -7.20 3.54
CA PHE A 173 6.07 -7.90 4.80
C PHE A 173 5.00 -9.00 4.69
N ALA A 174 4.56 -9.35 3.48
CA ALA A 174 3.60 -10.41 3.21
C ALA A 174 4.20 -11.47 2.26
N SER A 175 3.83 -11.46 0.98
CA SER A 175 4.29 -12.43 -0.02
C SER A 175 5.72 -12.19 -0.51
N GLY A 176 6.23 -10.96 -0.38
CA GLY A 176 7.56 -10.58 -0.84
C GLY A 176 7.75 -10.75 -2.35
N LEU A 177 6.73 -10.42 -3.16
CA LEU A 177 6.77 -10.57 -4.62
C LEU A 177 8.06 -9.96 -5.21
N VAL A 178 8.80 -10.78 -5.94
CA VAL A 178 10.05 -10.39 -6.58
C VAL A 178 9.77 -9.33 -7.63
N TYR A 179 10.50 -8.22 -7.56
CA TYR A 179 10.35 -7.08 -8.47
C TYR A 179 11.00 -7.35 -9.84
N ARG A 180 10.44 -8.29 -10.59
CA ARG A 180 10.91 -8.67 -11.94
C ARG A 180 9.80 -9.36 -12.74
N GLY A 181 9.67 -9.06 -14.02
CA GLY A 181 8.75 -9.72 -14.93
C GLY A 181 7.31 -9.74 -14.40
N GLN A 182 6.61 -10.88 -14.50
CA GLN A 182 5.22 -10.99 -14.04
C GLN A 182 5.07 -10.84 -12.52
N SER A 183 5.99 -11.35 -11.70
CA SER A 183 5.89 -11.14 -10.24
C SER A 183 6.09 -9.67 -9.87
N GLY A 184 6.92 -8.95 -10.62
CA GLY A 184 7.10 -7.50 -10.45
C GLY A 184 5.88 -6.71 -10.92
N ALA A 185 5.30 -7.07 -12.06
CA ALA A 185 4.05 -6.47 -12.53
C ALA A 185 2.87 -6.74 -11.58
N LEU A 186 2.85 -7.90 -10.88
CA LEU A 186 1.91 -8.15 -9.79
C LEU A 186 2.21 -7.32 -8.55
N ASN A 187 3.48 -7.08 -8.22
CA ASN A 187 3.88 -6.20 -7.12
C ASN A 187 3.35 -4.77 -7.37
N GLU A 188 3.60 -4.22 -8.56
CA GLU A 188 3.04 -2.95 -9.03
C GLU A 188 1.51 -2.92 -9.00
N SER A 189 0.87 -3.97 -9.53
CA SER A 189 -0.59 -4.04 -9.58
C SER A 189 -1.23 -4.13 -8.19
N VAL A 190 -0.65 -4.89 -7.27
CA VAL A 190 -1.11 -4.95 -5.88
C VAL A 190 -0.99 -3.58 -5.22
N SER A 191 0.09 -2.85 -5.48
CA SER A 191 0.27 -1.47 -5.00
C SER A 191 -0.79 -0.53 -5.58
N ASP A 192 -1.06 -0.58 -6.89
CA ASP A 192 -2.14 0.19 -7.52
C ASP A 192 -3.52 -0.14 -6.94
N VAL A 193 -3.83 -1.44 -6.77
CA VAL A 193 -5.07 -1.91 -6.17
C VAL A 193 -5.27 -1.31 -4.79
N PHE A 194 -4.30 -1.46 -3.88
CA PHE A 194 -4.47 -0.95 -2.53
C PHE A 194 -4.39 0.58 -2.47
N GLY A 195 -3.60 1.23 -3.32
CA GLY A 195 -3.56 2.68 -3.45
C GLY A 195 -4.93 3.28 -3.81
N VAL A 196 -5.57 2.72 -4.85
CA VAL A 196 -6.92 3.15 -5.26
C VAL A 196 -7.96 2.78 -4.19
N LEU A 197 -7.84 1.63 -3.53
CA LEU A 197 -8.76 1.28 -2.43
C LEU A 197 -8.62 2.21 -1.22
N VAL A 198 -7.43 2.73 -0.93
CA VAL A 198 -7.24 3.77 0.12
C VAL A 198 -8.02 5.02 -0.25
N GLU A 199 -7.90 5.46 -1.51
CA GLU A 199 -8.61 6.63 -1.99
C GLU A 199 -10.13 6.43 -1.95
N GLN A 200 -10.62 5.30 -2.46
CA GLN A 200 -12.05 4.96 -2.42
C GLN A 200 -12.57 4.86 -0.99
N TYR A 201 -11.79 4.28 -0.06
CA TYR A 201 -12.16 4.16 1.34
C TYR A 201 -12.24 5.51 2.06
N ALA A 202 -11.28 6.40 1.78
CA ALA A 202 -11.26 7.75 2.33
C ALA A 202 -12.43 8.60 1.78
N ARG A 203 -12.75 8.45 0.49
CA ARG A 203 -13.83 9.18 -0.19
C ARG A 203 -15.21 8.50 -0.09
N LYS A 204 -15.28 7.30 0.47
CA LYS A 204 -16.49 6.45 0.57
C LYS A 204 -17.15 6.20 -0.79
N GLN A 205 -16.35 5.88 -1.79
CA GLN A 205 -16.81 5.61 -3.17
C GLN A 205 -17.08 4.13 -3.39
N THR A 206 -18.19 3.81 -4.03
CA THR A 206 -18.43 2.46 -4.56
C THR A 206 -17.58 2.17 -5.80
N ALA A 207 -17.47 0.89 -6.18
CA ALA A 207 -16.74 0.45 -7.37
C ALA A 207 -17.22 1.16 -8.67
N THR A 208 -18.50 1.53 -8.74
CA THR A 208 -19.08 2.23 -9.90
C THR A 208 -18.85 3.74 -9.89
N GLU A 209 -18.56 4.33 -8.72
CA GLU A 209 -18.31 5.77 -8.57
C GLU A 209 -16.82 6.12 -8.68
N ALA A 210 -15.95 5.17 -8.36
CA ALA A 210 -14.51 5.37 -8.38
C ALA A 210 -13.96 5.63 -9.80
N SER A 211 -12.95 6.51 -9.89
CA SER A 211 -12.27 6.83 -11.14
C SER A 211 -11.44 5.66 -11.68
N TRP A 212 -10.87 4.84 -10.78
CA TRP A 212 -9.91 3.77 -11.08
C TRP A 212 -8.62 4.28 -11.74
N LEU A 213 -8.27 5.54 -11.46
CA LEU A 213 -7.04 6.19 -11.90
C LEU A 213 -6.00 6.15 -10.79
N VAL A 214 -4.74 5.95 -11.16
CA VAL A 214 -3.60 6.01 -10.24
C VAL A 214 -2.80 7.27 -10.53
N GLY A 215 -2.63 8.14 -9.54
CA GLY A 215 -1.93 9.41 -9.74
C GLY A 215 -2.81 10.51 -10.34
N GLU A 216 -4.14 10.44 -10.16
CA GLU A 216 -5.04 11.53 -10.55
C GLU A 216 -4.62 12.83 -9.84
N GLY A 217 -4.52 13.92 -10.61
CA GLY A 217 -4.13 15.25 -10.12
C GLY A 217 -2.63 15.48 -9.93
N LEU A 218 -1.78 14.53 -10.29
CA LEU A 218 -0.32 14.71 -10.33
C LEU A 218 0.13 15.61 -11.48
N PHE A 219 -0.47 15.42 -12.66
CA PHE A 219 -0.12 16.23 -13.82
C PHE A 219 -0.58 17.67 -13.65
N THR A 220 0.17 18.59 -14.25
CA THR A 220 -0.24 20.00 -14.38
C THR A 220 -1.29 20.15 -15.48
N ASP A 221 -1.84 21.36 -15.63
CA ASP A 221 -2.80 21.68 -16.69
C ASP A 221 -2.17 21.69 -18.10
N GLU A 222 -0.83 21.60 -18.22
CA GLU A 222 -0.10 21.58 -19.50
C GLU A 222 -0.04 20.18 -20.12
N VAL A 223 -0.31 19.12 -19.35
CA VAL A 223 -0.19 17.73 -19.81
C VAL A 223 -1.54 17.20 -20.30
N GLU A 224 -1.55 16.58 -21.47
CA GLU A 224 -2.70 15.87 -22.04
C GLU A 224 -2.86 14.47 -21.41
N GLY A 225 -3.19 14.45 -20.11
CA GLY A 225 -3.35 13.24 -19.34
C GLY A 225 -4.21 13.43 -18.09
N SER A 226 -4.84 12.35 -17.66
CA SER A 226 -5.72 12.33 -16.48
C SER A 226 -5.02 11.78 -15.23
N ALA A 227 -4.07 10.87 -15.42
CA ALA A 227 -3.36 10.17 -14.36
C ALA A 227 -2.15 9.41 -14.93
N LEU A 228 -1.30 8.85 -14.07
CA LEU A 228 -0.18 7.99 -14.49
C LEU A 228 -0.68 6.70 -15.15
N ARG A 229 -1.74 6.10 -14.60
CA ARG A 229 -2.31 4.82 -15.07
C ARG A 229 -3.82 4.81 -14.92
N SER A 230 -4.47 4.04 -15.79
CA SER A 230 -5.89 3.73 -15.73
C SER A 230 -6.06 2.23 -15.49
N MET A 231 -6.52 1.84 -14.30
CA MET A 231 -6.74 0.42 -14.00
C MET A 231 -7.92 -0.15 -14.81
N ARG A 232 -8.91 0.69 -15.12
CA ARG A 232 -10.10 0.30 -15.89
C ARG A 232 -9.79 0.14 -17.37
N HIS A 233 -8.99 1.06 -17.91
CA HIS A 233 -8.63 1.13 -19.32
C HIS A 233 -7.12 1.36 -19.47
N PRO A 234 -6.27 0.34 -19.21
CA PRO A 234 -4.83 0.47 -19.42
C PRO A 234 -4.52 0.93 -20.84
N GLY A 235 -3.54 1.83 -21.00
CA GLY A 235 -3.16 2.40 -22.31
C GLY A 235 -3.93 3.67 -22.69
N THR A 236 -4.70 4.26 -21.77
CA THR A 236 -5.52 5.45 -22.01
C THR A 236 -5.36 6.55 -20.96
N ALA A 237 -4.42 6.44 -20.02
CA ALA A 237 -4.30 7.42 -18.94
C ALA A 237 -3.81 8.79 -19.42
N TYR A 238 -2.95 8.80 -20.45
CA TYR A 238 -2.40 9.96 -21.12
C TYR A 238 -2.07 9.66 -22.59
N ASP A 239 -2.13 10.71 -23.43
CA ASP A 239 -1.71 10.72 -24.84
C ASP A 239 -1.24 12.15 -25.14
N ASP A 240 0.03 12.41 -24.87
CA ASP A 240 0.63 13.72 -24.76
C ASP A 240 1.85 13.84 -25.68
N ASP A 241 2.16 15.04 -26.17
CA ASP A 241 3.24 15.24 -27.13
C ASP A 241 4.65 15.13 -26.52
N VAL A 242 4.78 15.33 -25.20
CA VAL A 242 6.03 15.21 -24.44
C VAL A 242 6.14 13.84 -23.78
N LEU A 243 5.10 13.40 -23.07
CA LEU A 243 5.09 12.11 -22.35
C LEU A 243 4.90 10.91 -23.29
N GLY A 244 4.39 11.16 -24.50
CA GLY A 244 3.93 10.11 -25.39
C GLY A 244 2.60 9.55 -24.94
N LYS A 245 2.34 8.30 -25.30
CA LYS A 245 1.09 7.61 -24.98
C LYS A 245 1.32 6.54 -23.92
N ASP A 246 0.36 6.40 -23.01
CA ASP A 246 0.30 5.31 -22.04
C ASP A 246 0.52 3.95 -22.73
N PRO A 247 1.63 3.24 -22.41
CA PRO A 247 2.02 2.02 -23.12
C PRO A 247 1.37 0.76 -22.55
N GLN A 248 0.59 0.84 -21.48
CA GLN A 248 0.13 -0.35 -20.77
C GLN A 248 -0.83 -1.21 -21.61
N PRO A 249 -0.58 -2.52 -21.78
CA PRO A 249 -1.53 -3.43 -22.41
C PRO A 249 -2.69 -3.74 -21.46
N ALA A 250 -3.87 -3.92 -22.05
CA ALA A 250 -5.09 -4.25 -21.32
C ALA A 250 -5.43 -5.75 -21.36
N HIS A 251 -4.60 -6.58 -22.02
CA HIS A 251 -4.83 -8.01 -22.24
C HIS A 251 -3.49 -8.75 -22.43
N MET A 252 -3.43 -10.04 -22.08
CA MET A 252 -2.23 -10.88 -22.22
C MET A 252 -1.72 -11.07 -23.65
N ASP A 253 -2.60 -10.94 -24.64
CA ASP A 253 -2.21 -11.03 -26.07
C ASP A 253 -1.21 -9.92 -26.45
N ASP A 254 -1.27 -8.79 -25.75
CA ASP A 254 -0.41 -7.62 -25.97
C ASP A 254 0.70 -7.52 -24.90
N TYR A 255 0.97 -8.61 -24.16
CA TYR A 255 2.02 -8.64 -23.15
C TYR A 255 3.37 -8.23 -23.75
N ILE A 256 4.06 -7.30 -23.08
CA ILE A 256 5.33 -6.75 -23.54
C ILE A 256 6.47 -7.59 -22.96
N ASP A 257 7.09 -8.44 -23.79
CA ASP A 257 8.30 -9.17 -23.44
C ASP A 257 9.54 -8.28 -23.65
N THR A 258 10.14 -7.84 -22.55
CA THR A 258 11.27 -6.91 -22.54
C THR A 258 12.24 -7.21 -21.39
N HIS A 259 13.45 -6.63 -21.46
CA HIS A 259 14.41 -6.59 -20.36
C HIS A 259 14.50 -5.22 -19.68
N GLU A 260 13.87 -4.20 -20.28
CA GLU A 260 13.72 -2.88 -19.68
C GLU A 260 12.71 -2.93 -18.53
N ASP A 261 12.74 -1.93 -17.64
CA ASP A 261 11.74 -1.81 -16.58
C ASP A 261 11.61 -3.10 -15.72
N ASP A 262 12.75 -3.70 -15.37
CA ASP A 262 12.85 -5.00 -14.67
C ASP A 262 12.03 -6.14 -15.31
N GLY A 263 11.86 -6.11 -16.63
CA GLY A 263 10.99 -7.04 -17.35
C GLY A 263 9.57 -6.53 -17.55
N GLY A 264 9.40 -5.21 -17.68
CA GLY A 264 8.12 -4.54 -17.91
C GLY A 264 7.18 -4.60 -16.72
N VAL A 265 7.67 -4.32 -15.51
CA VAL A 265 6.84 -4.35 -14.28
C VAL A 265 5.76 -3.27 -14.29
N HIS A 266 6.11 -2.04 -14.67
CA HIS A 266 5.15 -0.95 -14.85
C HIS A 266 4.41 -1.08 -16.18
N LEU A 267 5.07 -1.60 -17.22
CA LEU A 267 4.44 -1.80 -18.52
C LEU A 267 3.27 -2.79 -18.43
N ASN A 268 3.47 -3.95 -17.80
CA ASN A 268 2.50 -5.06 -17.83
C ASN A 268 1.52 -5.09 -16.64
N SER A 269 1.63 -4.18 -15.65
CA SER A 269 0.74 -4.14 -14.49
C SER A 269 -0.71 -3.76 -14.83
N GLY A 270 -0.94 -3.16 -16.01
CA GLY A 270 -2.28 -2.88 -16.55
C GLY A 270 -3.17 -4.13 -16.68
N ILE A 271 -2.59 -5.28 -17.01
CA ILE A 271 -3.32 -6.55 -17.20
C ILE A 271 -3.96 -7.02 -15.88
N PRO A 272 -3.21 -7.25 -14.77
CA PRO A 272 -3.79 -7.59 -13.49
C PRO A 272 -4.62 -6.45 -12.86
N ASN A 273 -4.27 -5.18 -13.10
CA ASN A 273 -5.10 -4.04 -12.67
C ASN A 273 -6.51 -4.13 -13.24
N ARG A 274 -6.63 -4.38 -14.55
CA ARG A 274 -7.91 -4.51 -15.21
C ARG A 274 -8.69 -5.73 -14.72
N ALA A 275 -8.02 -6.84 -14.44
CA ALA A 275 -8.66 -8.02 -13.83
C ALA A 275 -9.31 -7.68 -12.48
N PHE A 276 -8.63 -6.91 -11.63
CA PHE A 276 -9.18 -6.44 -10.36
C PHE A 276 -10.41 -5.56 -10.56
N VAL A 277 -10.35 -4.54 -11.43
CA VAL A 277 -11.48 -3.65 -11.69
C VAL A 277 -12.69 -4.44 -12.15
N LEU A 278 -12.52 -5.34 -13.13
CA LEU A 278 -13.60 -6.17 -13.64
C LEU A 278 -14.24 -7.04 -12.55
N ALA A 279 -13.44 -7.64 -11.67
CA ALA A 279 -13.95 -8.42 -10.54
C ALA A 279 -14.69 -7.52 -9.54
N ALA A 280 -14.11 -6.38 -9.16
CA ALA A 280 -14.69 -5.44 -8.21
C ALA A 280 -16.03 -4.86 -8.68
N GLU A 281 -16.14 -4.50 -9.96
CA GLU A 281 -17.37 -4.01 -10.55
C GLU A 281 -18.46 -5.08 -10.67
N ALA A 282 -18.08 -6.31 -11.03
CA ALA A 282 -19.01 -7.42 -11.09
C ALA A 282 -19.55 -7.80 -9.70
N ILE A 283 -18.73 -7.68 -8.66
CA ILE A 283 -19.14 -7.88 -7.26
C ILE A 283 -20.01 -6.72 -6.76
N GLY A 284 -19.67 -5.49 -7.15
CA GLY A 284 -20.39 -4.26 -6.78
C GLY A 284 -20.17 -3.80 -5.34
N GLY A 285 -20.82 -2.71 -4.97
CA GLY A 285 -20.67 -2.09 -3.65
C GLY A 285 -19.30 -1.45 -3.45
N TYR A 286 -18.78 -1.50 -2.22
CA TYR A 286 -17.46 -0.99 -1.90
C TYR A 286 -16.39 -2.03 -2.19
N ALA A 287 -15.45 -1.72 -3.10
CA ALA A 287 -14.50 -2.70 -3.61
C ALA A 287 -13.62 -3.32 -2.50
N TRP A 288 -13.27 -2.56 -1.46
CA TRP A 288 -12.46 -3.04 -0.33
C TRP A 288 -13.15 -4.10 0.54
N GLU A 289 -14.49 -4.17 0.55
CA GLU A 289 -15.24 -5.10 1.42
C GLU A 289 -15.20 -6.54 0.92
N ARG A 290 -14.99 -6.73 -0.39
CA ARG A 290 -15.04 -8.06 -1.02
C ARG A 290 -13.88 -8.32 -1.96
N ALA A 291 -13.78 -7.61 -3.08
CA ALA A 291 -12.66 -7.79 -4.01
C ALA A 291 -11.31 -7.51 -3.32
N GLY A 292 -11.23 -6.44 -2.53
CA GLY A 292 -10.05 -6.11 -1.73
C GLY A 292 -9.69 -7.19 -0.71
N GLN A 293 -10.68 -7.80 -0.03
CA GLN A 293 -10.45 -8.92 0.88
C GLN A 293 -9.84 -10.14 0.16
N ILE A 294 -10.32 -10.44 -1.04
CA ILE A 294 -9.79 -11.56 -1.84
C ILE A 294 -8.33 -11.32 -2.21
N TRP A 295 -7.98 -10.11 -2.66
CA TRP A 295 -6.60 -9.75 -2.97
C TRP A 295 -5.71 -9.74 -1.72
N TYR A 296 -6.22 -9.25 -0.59
CA TYR A 296 -5.50 -9.25 0.68
C TYR A 296 -5.23 -10.67 1.22
N ASP A 297 -6.25 -11.53 1.22
CA ASP A 297 -6.12 -12.95 1.60
C ASP A 297 -5.15 -13.68 0.67
N THR A 298 -5.14 -13.34 -0.61
CA THR A 298 -4.18 -13.88 -1.59
C THR A 298 -2.77 -13.45 -1.21
N LEU A 299 -2.53 -12.15 -1.03
CA LEU A 299 -1.21 -11.61 -0.70
C LEU A 299 -0.63 -12.18 0.60
N THR A 300 -1.48 -12.43 1.59
CA THR A 300 -1.08 -12.93 2.91
C THR A 300 -1.16 -14.46 3.05
N GLY A 301 -1.73 -15.16 2.06
CA GLY A 301 -2.03 -16.59 2.08
C GLY A 301 -0.87 -17.54 1.72
N GLY A 302 0.37 -17.04 1.67
CA GLY A 302 1.56 -17.85 1.39
C GLY A 302 1.86 -18.05 -0.10
N LEU A 303 1.85 -16.97 -0.88
CA LEU A 303 2.26 -16.99 -2.27
C LEU A 303 3.77 -17.22 -2.44
N ALA A 304 4.16 -17.84 -3.57
CA ALA A 304 5.55 -17.85 -3.98
C ALA A 304 5.98 -16.43 -4.41
N PRO A 305 7.17 -15.96 -4.00
CA PRO A 305 7.67 -14.63 -4.39
C PRO A 305 7.78 -14.41 -5.91
N ASP A 306 8.08 -15.46 -6.68
CA ASP A 306 8.30 -15.43 -8.13
C ASP A 306 7.06 -15.90 -8.93
N VAL A 307 5.87 -15.77 -8.36
CA VAL A 307 4.60 -16.18 -8.98
C VAL A 307 4.37 -15.49 -10.34
N ASP A 308 3.76 -16.23 -11.27
CA ASP A 308 3.28 -15.68 -12.53
C ASP A 308 1.79 -15.26 -12.44
N PHE A 309 1.28 -14.60 -13.48
CA PHE A 309 -0.11 -14.12 -13.50
C PHE A 309 -1.13 -15.25 -13.37
N ALA A 310 -0.90 -16.40 -14.02
CA ALA A 310 -1.82 -17.53 -13.97
C ALA A 310 -1.91 -18.14 -12.55
N ALA A 311 -0.77 -18.31 -11.89
CA ALA A 311 -0.72 -18.82 -10.52
C ALA A 311 -1.29 -17.81 -9.51
N PHE A 312 -1.10 -16.51 -9.71
CA PHE A 312 -1.75 -15.47 -8.90
C PHE A 312 -3.26 -15.45 -9.13
N ALA A 313 -3.72 -15.55 -10.38
CA ALA A 313 -5.14 -15.64 -10.73
C ALA A 313 -5.79 -16.86 -10.05
N ALA A 314 -5.15 -18.03 -10.13
CA ALA A 314 -5.60 -19.22 -9.44
C ALA A 314 -5.63 -19.05 -7.90
N ALA A 315 -4.68 -18.30 -7.33
CA ALA A 315 -4.66 -18.00 -5.90
C ALA A 315 -5.82 -17.09 -5.48
N THR A 316 -6.14 -16.05 -6.27
CA THR A 316 -7.31 -15.19 -6.01
C THR A 316 -8.62 -15.97 -6.11
N ALA A 317 -8.76 -16.88 -7.08
CA ALA A 317 -9.94 -17.74 -7.18
C ALA A 317 -10.08 -18.68 -5.96
N ARG A 318 -8.97 -19.24 -5.47
CA ARG A 318 -8.97 -20.05 -4.23
C ARG A 318 -9.32 -19.21 -2.99
N ALA A 319 -8.80 -17.99 -2.88
CA ALA A 319 -9.13 -17.08 -1.78
C ALA A 319 -10.62 -16.71 -1.79
N ALA A 320 -11.18 -16.39 -2.97
CA ALA A 320 -12.60 -16.13 -3.14
C ALA A 320 -13.47 -17.33 -2.73
N ALA A 321 -13.12 -18.52 -3.21
CA ALA A 321 -13.84 -19.75 -2.87
C ALA A 321 -13.76 -20.08 -1.37
N ALA A 322 -12.59 -19.88 -0.73
CA ALA A 322 -12.42 -20.10 0.70
C ALA A 322 -13.26 -19.14 1.54
N ARG A 323 -13.41 -17.88 1.10
CA ARG A 323 -14.11 -16.84 1.84
C ARG A 323 -15.62 -16.82 1.62
N TYR A 324 -16.07 -17.04 0.38
CA TYR A 324 -17.47 -16.87 -0.03
C TYR A 324 -18.13 -18.16 -0.53
N GLY A 325 -17.35 -19.22 -0.78
CA GLY A 325 -17.80 -20.50 -1.33
C GLY A 325 -17.49 -20.67 -2.82
N GLU A 326 -17.31 -21.91 -3.27
CA GLU A 326 -16.90 -22.24 -4.64
C GLU A 326 -17.88 -21.78 -5.73
N THR A 327 -19.18 -21.73 -5.42
CA THR A 327 -20.24 -21.32 -6.35
C THR A 327 -20.78 -19.92 -6.04
N SER A 328 -19.96 -19.07 -5.42
CA SER A 328 -20.33 -17.70 -5.06
C SER A 328 -20.18 -16.74 -6.23
N ALA A 329 -20.95 -15.64 -6.20
CA ALA A 329 -20.83 -14.58 -7.20
C ALA A 329 -19.43 -13.95 -7.19
N GLU A 330 -18.78 -13.88 -6.02
CA GLU A 330 -17.41 -13.41 -5.85
C GLU A 330 -16.39 -14.32 -6.55
N ALA A 331 -16.50 -15.65 -6.35
CA ALA A 331 -15.63 -16.60 -7.03
C ALA A 331 -15.82 -16.60 -8.56
N ASP A 332 -17.07 -16.41 -9.02
CA ASP A 332 -17.38 -16.27 -10.44
C ASP A 332 -16.81 -14.98 -11.03
N ALA A 333 -16.98 -13.85 -10.34
CA ALA A 333 -16.47 -12.54 -10.76
C ALA A 333 -14.95 -12.52 -10.88
N VAL A 334 -14.23 -13.12 -9.93
CA VAL A 334 -12.76 -13.21 -9.97
C VAL A 334 -12.28 -14.00 -11.18
N ARG A 335 -12.86 -15.19 -11.42
CA ARG A 335 -12.49 -16.01 -12.58
C ARG A 335 -12.78 -15.28 -13.90
N ALA A 336 -13.98 -14.70 -14.02
CA ALA A 336 -14.35 -13.94 -15.21
C ALA A 336 -13.47 -12.70 -15.45
N GLY A 337 -13.02 -12.03 -14.38
CA GLY A 337 -12.10 -10.89 -14.47
C GLY A 337 -10.76 -11.27 -15.07
N TRP A 338 -10.14 -12.36 -14.60
CA TRP A 338 -8.89 -12.88 -15.16
C TRP A 338 -9.04 -13.40 -16.59
N GLU A 339 -10.11 -14.16 -16.87
CA GLU A 339 -10.38 -14.67 -18.22
C GLU A 339 -10.54 -13.52 -19.24
N ARG A 340 -11.16 -12.41 -18.83
CA ARG A 340 -11.38 -11.24 -19.70
C ARG A 340 -10.08 -10.52 -20.08
N VAL A 341 -9.02 -10.68 -19.31
CA VAL A 341 -7.69 -10.14 -19.61
C VAL A 341 -6.73 -11.21 -20.19
N GLY A 342 -7.25 -12.40 -20.52
CA GLY A 342 -6.50 -13.45 -21.17
C GLY A 342 -5.64 -14.31 -20.23
N VAL A 343 -5.94 -14.31 -18.93
CA VAL A 343 -5.25 -15.12 -17.93
C VAL A 343 -6.18 -16.24 -17.43
N THR A 344 -5.78 -17.50 -17.60
CA THR A 344 -6.55 -18.64 -17.12
C THR A 344 -6.24 -18.95 -15.66
N THR A 345 -7.27 -19.25 -14.87
CA THR A 345 -7.12 -19.70 -13.46
C THR A 345 -6.82 -21.19 -13.34
N ASP A 346 -6.99 -21.94 -14.42
CA ASP A 346 -6.55 -23.32 -14.53
C ASP A 346 -5.05 -23.28 -14.79
N GLY A 347 -4.23 -23.67 -13.80
CA GLY A 347 -2.76 -23.55 -13.81
C GLY A 347 -2.02 -24.39 -14.86
N ALA A 348 -2.60 -24.60 -16.04
CA ALA A 348 -1.93 -25.14 -17.20
C ALA A 348 -1.18 -24.01 -17.90
N ARG A 349 0.16 -24.04 -17.80
CA ARG A 349 1.05 -23.34 -18.73
C ARG A 349 0.56 -23.59 -20.16
N ALA A 350 0.21 -22.53 -20.88
CA ALA A 350 0.18 -22.56 -22.34
C ALA A 350 1.63 -22.58 -22.86
#